data_AF-Q8D2Y6-F1
#
_entry.id   AF-Q8D2Y6-F1
#
_cell.length_a   1.000
_cell.length_b   1.000
_cell.length_c   1.000
_cell.angle_alpha   90.00
_cell.angle_beta   90.00
_cell.angle_gamma   90.00
#
_symmetry.space_group_name_H-M   'P 1'
#
loop_
_entity.id
_entity.type
_entity.pdbx_description
1 polymer ?
#
loop_
_entity_poly.entity_id
_entity_poly.type
_entity_poly.pdbx_seq_one_letter_code
_entity_poly.pdbx_strand_id
1 'polypeptide(L)' 'MNQITLNLFKISKKNREKIMVDLASSGVVFRERYNMPVSIEQIENNQPEYLLSYFRKRLIYYRIISKKLKKSFKKI' A
#
# COMPACT_ATOMS: atom_id res chain seq x y z
N MET A 1 27.14 -7.24 13.14
CA MET A 1 26.04 -7.07 12.17
C MET A 1 24.74 -6.98 12.95
N ASN A 2 24.27 -5.77 13.25
CA ASN A 2 23.04 -5.59 14.03
C ASN A 2 21.85 -6.02 13.17
N GLN A 3 21.24 -7.15 13.50
CA GLN A 3 19.91 -7.47 13.01
C GLN A 3 18.98 -6.37 13.50
N ILE A 4 18.63 -5.44 12.61
CA ILE A 4 17.56 -4.48 12.84
C ILE A 4 16.28 -5.30 12.88
N THR A 5 15.96 -5.84 14.05
CA THR A 5 14.69 -6.48 14.32
C THR A 5 13.65 -5.36 14.41
N LEU A 6 13.16 -4.94 13.24
CA LEU A 6 12.03 -4.01 13.10
C LEU A 6 10.77 -4.73 13.58
N ASN A 7 10.62 -4.80 14.91
CA ASN A 7 9.46 -5.42 15.53
C ASN A 7 8.27 -4.45 15.40
N LEU A 8 7.29 -4.79 14.55
CA LEU A 8 6.09 -3.99 14.32
C LEU A 8 5.31 -3.69 15.62
N PHE A 9 5.45 -4.55 16.63
CA PHE A 9 4.82 -4.37 17.93
C PHE A 9 5.48 -3.27 18.78
N LYS A 10 6.78 -2.99 18.57
CA LYS A 10 7.51 -1.91 19.26
C LYS A 10 7.27 -0.53 18.64
N ILE A 11 6.68 -0.48 17.45
CA ILE A 11 6.38 0.76 16.73
C ILE A 11 5.11 1.42 17.32
N SER A 12 5.11 2.75 17.42
CA SER A 12 3.94 3.52 17.88
C SER A 12 2.71 3.27 17.00
N LYS A 13 1.51 3.32 17.61
CA LYS A 13 0.24 3.05 16.92
C LYS A 13 0.06 3.87 15.63
N LYS A 14 0.39 5.16 15.69
CA LYS A 14 0.34 6.08 14.53
C LYS A 14 1.24 5.64 13.37
N ASN A 15 2.44 5.15 13.67
CA ASN A 15 3.36 4.68 12.64
C ASN A 15 2.90 3.33 12.06
N ARG A 16 2.32 2.45 12.90
CA ARG A 16 1.72 1.20 12.45
C ARG A 16 0.57 1.44 11.48
N GLU A 17 -0.32 2.38 11.78
CA GLU A 17 -1.44 2.73 10.91
C GLU A 17 -0.97 3.27 9.56
N LYS A 18 0.07 4.13 9.54
CA LYS A 18 0.67 4.59 8.28
C LYS A 18 1.22 3.44 7.44
N ILE A 19 1.89 2.47 8.07
CA ILE A 19 2.41 1.27 7.39
C ILE A 19 1.25 0.44 6.83
N MET A 20 0.15 0.29 7.57
CA MET A 20 -1.04 -0.42 7.08
C MET A 20 -1.69 0.27 5.88
N VAL A 21 -1.74 1.61 5.88
CA VAL A 21 -2.22 2.41 4.74
C VAL A 21 -1.30 2.26 3.53
N ASP A 22 0.01 2.28 3.76
CA ASP A 22 1.01 2.04 2.71
C ASP A 22 0.82 0.63 2.11
N LEU A 23 0.60 -0.38 2.94
CA LEU A 23 0.30 -1.74 2.51
C LEU A 23 -0.98 -1.80 1.67
N ALA A 24 -2.07 -1.20 2.14
CA ALA A 24 -3.34 -1.15 1.41
C ALA A 24 -3.17 -0.49 0.03
N SER A 25 -2.48 0.66 -0.02
CA SER A 25 -2.25 1.39 -1.28
C SER A 25 -1.39 0.58 -2.27
N SER A 26 -0.36 -0.12 -1.79
CA SER A 26 0.46 -1.00 -2.63
C SER A 26 -0.33 -2.19 -3.18
N GLY A 27 -1.24 -2.76 -2.38
CA GLY A 27 -2.14 -3.84 -2.79
C GLY A 27 -3.12 -3.42 -3.88
N VAL A 28 -3.66 -2.20 -3.80
CA VAL A 28 -4.53 -1.63 -4.84
C VAL A 28 -3.78 -1.52 -6.15
N VAL A 29 -2.60 -0.87 -6.14
CA VAL A 29 -1.81 -0.67 -7.36
C VAL A 29 -1.37 -1.99 -7.98
N PHE A 30 -1.03 -2.99 -7.16
CA PHE A 30 -0.74 -4.33 -7.63
C PHE A 30 -1.95 -4.92 -8.35
N ARG A 31 -3.15 -4.86 -7.75
CA ARG A 31 -4.38 -5.36 -8.38
C ARG A 31 -4.71 -4.65 -9.70
N GLU A 32 -4.60 -3.32 -9.72
CA GLU A 32 -4.77 -2.49 -10.93
C GLU A 32 -3.80 -2.94 -12.05
N ARG A 33 -2.53 -3.20 -11.71
CA ARG A 33 -1.49 -3.59 -12.69
C ARG A 33 -1.73 -4.94 -13.36
N TYR A 34 -2.38 -5.87 -12.65
CA TYR A 34 -2.69 -7.21 -13.13
C TYR A 34 -4.15 -7.36 -13.61
N ASN A 35 -4.86 -6.24 -13.79
CA ASN A 35 -6.26 -6.21 -14.22
C ASN A 35 -7.19 -7.04 -13.30
N MET A 36 -6.87 -7.13 -12.01
CA MET A 36 -7.75 -7.74 -11.00
C MET A 36 -8.76 -6.70 -10.51
N PRO A 37 -10.03 -7.08 -10.26
CA PRO A 37 -11.03 -6.16 -9.75
C PRO A 37 -10.62 -5.67 -8.35
N VAL A 38 -10.59 -4.35 -8.16
CA VAL A 38 -10.33 -3.71 -6.88
C VAL A 38 -11.25 -2.52 -6.70
N SER A 39 -11.97 -2.47 -5.58
CA SER A 39 -12.80 -1.32 -5.23
C SER A 39 -11.99 -0.39 -4.33
N ILE A 40 -11.57 0.74 -4.89
CA ILE A 40 -10.79 1.75 -4.16
C ILE A 40 -11.64 2.39 -3.07
N GLU A 41 -12.92 2.66 -3.37
CA GLU A 41 -13.87 3.30 -2.46
C GLU A 41 -14.12 2.44 -1.21
N GLN A 42 -14.29 1.12 -1.37
CA GLN A 42 -14.40 0.21 -0.23
C GLN A 42 -13.15 0.23 0.66
N ILE A 43 -11.97 0.36 0.05
CA ILE A 43 -10.71 0.44 0.78
C ILE A 43 -10.57 1.80 1.47
N GLU A 44 -10.94 2.91 0.83
CA GLU A 44 -10.97 4.23 1.44
C GLU A 44 -11.91 4.25 2.66
N ASN A 45 -13.12 3.70 2.54
CA ASN A 45 -14.10 3.66 3.64
C ASN A 45 -13.65 2.80 4.84
N ASN A 46 -12.80 1.79 4.60
CA ASN A 46 -12.24 0.95 5.67
C ASN A 46 -11.04 1.61 6.38
N GLN A 47 -10.42 2.63 5.78
CA GLN A 47 -9.29 3.33 6.37
C GLN A 47 -9.77 4.48 7.27
N PRO A 48 -9.02 4.85 8.31
CA PRO A 48 -9.40 5.96 9.16
C PRO A 48 -9.30 7.30 8.39
N GLU A 49 -10.26 8.19 8.66
CA GLU A 49 -10.46 9.42 7.88
C GLU A 49 -9.24 10.35 7.85
N TYR A 50 -8.51 10.45 8.96
CA TYR A 50 -7.29 11.27 9.06
C TYR A 50 -6.12 10.75 8.20
N LEU A 51 -6.19 9.50 7.71
CA LEU A 51 -5.19 8.91 6.82
C LEU A 51 -5.63 8.86 5.36
N LEU A 52 -6.86 9.25 5.01
CA LEU A 52 -7.32 9.28 3.61
C LEU A 52 -6.44 10.16 2.73
N SER A 53 -6.06 11.34 3.23
CA SER A 53 -5.15 12.25 2.53
C SER A 53 -3.76 11.62 2.29
N TYR A 54 -3.29 10.81 3.24
CA TYR A 54 -2.03 10.08 3.12
C TYR A 54 -2.14 8.91 2.14
N PHE A 55 -3.24 8.15 2.19
CA PHE A 55 -3.55 7.05 1.28
C PHE A 55 -3.55 7.50 -0.19
N ARG A 56 -4.22 8.62 -0.49
CA ARG A 56 -4.26 9.16 -1.86
C ARG A 56 -2.88 9.54 -2.39
N LYS A 57 -2.05 10.19 -1.56
CA LYS A 57 -0.65 10.50 -1.92
C LYS A 57 0.15 9.23 -2.21
N ARG A 58 -0.07 8.18 -1.42
CA ARG A 58 0.63 6.89 -1.56
C ARG A 58 0.17 6.09 -2.77
N LEU A 59 -1.11 6.12 -3.09
CA LEU A 59 -1.64 5.57 -4.34
C LEU A 59 -0.94 6.15 -5.56
N ILE A 60 -0.81 7.47 -5.63
CA ILE A 60 -0.12 8.15 -6.75
C ILE A 60 1.35 7.70 -6.80
N TYR A 61 2.04 7.69 -5.66
CA TYR A 61 3.42 7.25 -5.54
C TYR A 61 3.61 5.81 -6.05
N TYR A 62 2.79 4.87 -5.59
CA TYR A 62 2.88 3.47 -6.00
C TYR A 62 2.49 3.27 -7.46
N ARG A 63 1.54 4.03 -8.02
CA ARG A 63 1.22 4.00 -9.47
C ARG A 63 2.43 4.39 -10.32
N ILE A 64 3.20 5.40 -9.89
CA ILE A 64 4.44 5.81 -10.57
C ILE A 64 5.48 4.69 -10.49
N ILE A 65 5.65 4.06 -9.33
CA ILE A 65 6.59 2.93 -9.16
C ILE A 65 6.17 1.73 -10.02
N SER A 66 4.88 1.40 -10.01
CA SER A 66 4.32 0.28 -10.76
C SER A 66 4.61 0.36 -12.25
N LYS A 67 4.62 1.58 -12.82
CA LYS A 67 5.03 1.85 -14.21
C LYS A 67 6.52 1.55 -14.46
N LYS A 68 7.40 1.77 -13.47
CA LYS A 68 8.84 1.50 -13.60
C LYS A 68 9.19 0.02 -13.46
N LEU A 69 8.32 -0.77 -12.83
CA LEU A 69 8.55 -2.21 -12.64
C LEU A 69 8.21 -2.98 -13.92
N LYS A 70 9.09 -3.90 -14.33
CA LYS A 70 8.79 -4.87 -15.41
C LYS A 70 7.71 -5.85 -14.95
N LYS A 71 6.72 -6.14 -15.79
CA LYS A 71 5.67 -7.13 -15.47
C LYS A 71 6.32 -8.51 -15.43
N SER A 72 6.54 -9.06 -14.23
CA SER A 72 7.17 -10.38 -14.06
C SER A 72 6.14 -11.51 -14.14
N PHE A 73 4.90 -11.27 -13.70
CA PHE A 73 3.83 -12.26 -13.72
C PHE A 73 3.10 -12.22 -15.07
N LYS A 74 3.33 -13.23 -15.91
CA LYS A 74 2.51 -13.51 -17.10
C LYS A 74 1.38 -14.42 -16.62
N LYS A 75 0.12 -14.03 -16.86
CA LYS A 75 -1.03 -14.90 -16.62
C LYS A 75 -0.85 -16.09 -17.57
N ILE A 76 -0.48 -17.25 -17.02
CA ILE A 76 -0.45 -18.53 -17.74
C ILE A 76 -1.90 -18.95 -17.98
#